data_AF-A0A2T5IZN9-F1
#
_entry.id   AF-A0A2T5IZN9-F1
#
_cell.length_a   1.000
_cell.length_b   1.000
_cell.length_c   1.000
_cell.angle_alpha   90.00
_cell.angle_beta   90.00
_cell.angle_gamma   90.00
#
_symmetry.space_group_name_H-M   'P 1'
#
loop_
_entity.id
_entity.type
_entity.pdbx_description
1 polymer ?
#
loop_
_entity_poly.entity_id
_entity_poly.type
_entity_poly.pdbx_seq_one_letter_code
_entity_poly.pdbx_strand_id
1 'polypeptide(L)'
;MNKYKKSLLCLCLSSISSGVWADKVPLDDQELRGTTGQAGVALDLEMRLNANADGSPLAAAPYNSCTGLNGNNACRMAWQANNRTNEWLVYKNFYMVLKLNNLRLDATTLPSTSSVYADANRFKDSTGACILAGCTPNGLPALKLSFAGNATTTEVDYEILANGVLSMEVSAAGYSASTNPGYNGFRVADSNGAYVSGQNLTAKIDIDGRVLVYGF
;
A
#
# COMPACT_ATOMS: atom_id res chain seq x y z
N MET A 1 30.89 72.44 23.05
CA MET A 1 31.24 71.31 22.17
C MET A 1 32.04 70.29 22.97
N ASN A 2 31.36 69.28 23.52
CA ASN A 2 32.00 68.27 24.37
C ASN A 2 31.11 67.02 24.43
N LYS A 3 31.76 65.84 24.58
CA LYS A 3 31.21 64.51 24.93
C LYS A 3 30.97 63.51 23.79
N TYR A 4 32.05 62.90 23.30
CA TYR A 4 32.02 61.48 22.89
C TYR A 4 33.25 60.77 23.48
N LYS A 5 33.17 60.45 24.78
CA LYS A 5 33.97 59.42 25.44
C LYS A 5 33.01 58.62 26.29
N LYS A 6 33.09 57.28 26.20
CA LYS A 6 32.24 56.23 26.82
C LYS A 6 31.19 55.63 25.88
N SER A 7 31.59 54.69 25.03
CA SER A 7 30.75 53.53 24.66
C SER A 7 31.54 52.50 23.84
N LEU A 8 32.67 52.02 24.34
CA LEU A 8 33.46 50.99 23.64
C LEU A 8 34.04 49.93 24.60
N LEU A 9 33.35 49.65 25.71
CA LEU A 9 33.80 48.68 26.70
C LEU A 9 32.64 47.85 27.28
N CYS A 10 31.64 47.52 26.45
CA CYS A 10 30.51 46.68 26.87
C CYS A 10 30.04 45.70 25.80
N LEU A 11 30.91 45.33 24.84
CA LEU A 11 30.59 44.37 23.78
C LEU A 11 31.55 43.18 23.67
N CYS A 12 32.51 43.05 24.60
CA CYS A 12 33.47 41.93 24.62
C CYS A 12 33.29 40.96 25.80
N LEU A 13 32.21 41.07 26.58
CA LEU A 13 31.92 40.17 27.71
C LEU A 13 30.68 39.27 27.51
N SER A 14 30.05 39.28 26.33
CA SER A 14 28.86 38.45 26.06
C SER A 14 29.13 37.17 25.26
N SER A 15 30.40 36.82 25.03
CA SER A 15 30.80 35.57 24.38
C SER A 15 31.24 34.51 25.41
N ILE A 16 30.40 34.27 26.41
CA ILE A 16 30.33 32.96 27.07
C ILE A 16 29.26 32.18 26.29
N SER A 17 29.66 31.66 25.14
CA SER A 17 28.92 30.58 24.52
C SER A 17 29.03 29.38 25.45
N SER A 18 27.97 29.11 26.21
CA SER A 18 27.72 27.78 26.74
C SER A 18 27.69 26.83 25.56
N GLY A 19 28.82 26.19 25.28
CA GLY A 19 28.88 25.03 24.42
C GLY A 19 28.04 23.96 25.07
N VAL A 20 26.77 23.84 24.65
CA VAL A 20 26.04 22.59 24.79
C VAL A 20 26.75 21.64 23.84
N TRP A 21 27.73 20.93 24.39
CA TRP A 21 28.20 19.70 23.78
C TRP A 21 26.97 18.79 23.77
N ALA A 22 26.40 18.59 22.58
CA ALA A 22 25.45 17.53 22.35
C ALA A 22 26.23 16.21 22.51
N ASP A 23 26.45 15.83 23.76
CA ASP A 23 26.96 14.53 24.11
C ASP A 23 25.91 13.54 23.62
N LYS A 24 26.31 12.66 22.69
CA LYS A 24 25.44 11.57 22.27
C LYS A 24 25.44 10.57 23.42
N VAL A 25 24.65 10.86 24.45
CA VAL A 25 24.45 9.93 25.55
C VAL A 25 23.77 8.69 24.97
N PRO A 26 24.35 7.50 25.13
CA PRO A 26 23.69 6.27 24.71
C PRO A 26 22.39 6.16 25.50
N LEU A 27 21.25 6.13 24.80
CA LEU A 27 19.99 5.83 25.45
C LEU A 27 20.04 4.41 25.98
N ASP A 28 19.74 4.27 27.27
CA ASP A 28 19.41 3.00 27.91
C ASP A 28 18.11 2.43 27.29
N ASP A 29 17.98 1.10 27.23
CA ASP A 29 16.76 0.39 26.84
C ASP A 29 15.52 0.89 27.61
N GLN A 30 15.69 1.38 28.84
CA GLN A 30 14.63 2.00 29.63
C GLN A 30 14.20 3.38 29.10
N GLU A 31 15.12 4.15 28.53
CA GLU A 31 14.84 5.44 27.86
C GLU A 31 14.33 5.24 26.42
N LEU A 32 14.82 4.21 25.72
CA LEU A 32 14.25 3.75 24.45
C LEU A 32 12.80 3.26 24.63
N ARG A 33 12.48 2.63 25.77
CA ARG A 33 11.09 2.31 26.17
C ARG A 33 10.22 3.56 26.39
N GLY A 34 10.81 4.66 26.87
CA GLY A 34 10.12 5.95 27.02
C GLY A 34 9.94 6.69 25.70
N THR A 35 10.82 6.43 24.72
CA THR A 35 10.71 6.91 23.35
C THR A 35 9.71 6.04 22.60
N THR A 36 8.43 6.26 22.89
CA THR A 36 7.35 5.72 22.05
C THR A 36 7.56 6.25 20.62
N GLY A 37 7.60 5.36 19.63
CA GLY A 37 7.63 5.75 18.22
C GLY A 37 6.34 6.50 17.88
N GLN A 38 6.33 7.82 18.13
CA GLN A 38 5.14 8.67 18.10
C GLN A 38 4.70 9.09 16.69
N ALA A 39 5.45 8.69 15.66
CA ALA A 39 5.07 8.98 14.29
C ALA A 39 4.55 7.70 13.63
N GLY A 40 3.23 7.59 13.54
CA GLY A 40 2.61 6.72 12.54
C GLY A 40 3.03 7.12 11.13
N VAL A 41 2.94 6.19 10.19
CA VAL A 41 3.26 6.42 8.78
C VAL A 41 1.96 6.49 7.99
N ALA A 42 1.78 7.54 7.21
CA ALA A 42 0.75 7.60 6.17
C ALA A 42 1.38 7.24 4.82
N LEU A 43 0.73 6.34 4.08
CA LEU A 43 1.18 5.83 2.80
C LEU A 43 0.12 6.10 1.73
N ASP A 44 0.57 6.72 0.65
CA ASP A 44 -0.14 6.74 -0.63
C ASP A 44 0.62 5.82 -1.59
N LEU A 45 -0.04 4.77 -2.09
CA LEU A 45 0.54 3.81 -3.01
C LEU A 45 -0.19 3.88 -4.34
N GLU A 46 0.55 4.10 -5.42
CA GLU A 46 0.03 3.96 -6.78
C GLU A 46 0.85 2.90 -7.53
N MET A 47 0.17 1.84 -7.97
CA MET A 47 0.72 0.82 -8.84
C MET A 47 0.08 0.93 -10.22
N ARG A 48 0.91 1.07 -11.25
CA ARG A 48 0.50 1.11 -12.65
C ARG A 48 1.10 -0.08 -13.40
N LEU A 49 0.24 -0.86 -14.05
CA LEU A 49 0.64 -1.95 -14.93
C LEU A 49 0.18 -1.62 -16.35
N ASN A 50 1.13 -1.47 -17.27
CA ASN A 50 0.88 -1.07 -18.66
C ASN A 50 0.02 0.20 -18.82
N ALA A 51 0.07 1.09 -17.82
CA ALA A 51 -0.69 2.34 -17.78
C ALA A 51 0.20 3.57 -17.53
N ASN A 52 -0.19 4.70 -18.10
CA ASN A 52 0.38 6.02 -17.88
C ASN A 52 -0.09 6.62 -16.54
N ALA A 53 0.49 7.76 -16.16
CA ALA A 53 0.10 8.50 -14.94
C ALA A 53 -1.37 8.98 -14.95
N ASP A 54 -1.93 9.21 -16.14
CA ASP A 54 -3.33 9.59 -16.35
C ASP A 54 -4.29 8.38 -16.38
N GLY A 55 -3.77 7.16 -16.17
CA GLY A 55 -4.53 5.91 -16.24
C GLY A 55 -4.89 5.44 -17.65
N SER A 56 -4.39 6.10 -18.70
CA SER A 56 -4.48 5.61 -20.07
C SER A 56 -3.50 4.45 -20.31
N PRO A 57 -3.79 3.52 -21.24
CA PRO A 57 -2.85 2.46 -21.58
C PRO A 57 -1.59 3.01 -22.26
N LEU A 58 -0.44 2.39 -22.01
CA LEU A 58 0.84 2.79 -22.61
C LEU A 58 0.79 2.78 -24.14
N ALA A 59 1.03 3.93 -24.77
CA ALA A 59 0.96 4.09 -26.22
C ALA A 59 2.25 3.65 -26.94
N ALA A 60 3.41 3.74 -26.30
CA ALA A 60 4.70 3.45 -26.90
C ALA A 60 4.81 1.95 -27.28
N ALA A 61 5.48 1.65 -28.39
CA ALA A 61 5.86 0.27 -28.70
C ALA A 61 6.74 -0.30 -27.58
N PRO A 62 6.58 -1.58 -27.18
CA PRO A 62 5.73 -2.61 -27.78
C PRO A 62 4.27 -2.67 -27.26
N TYR A 63 3.80 -1.66 -26.52
CA TYR A 63 2.49 -1.69 -25.85
C TYR A 63 1.33 -1.20 -26.74
N ASN A 64 1.57 -0.26 -27.67
CA ASN A 64 0.61 0.19 -28.70
C ASN A 64 -0.81 0.48 -28.15
N SER A 65 -0.88 1.27 -27.07
CA SER A 65 -2.11 1.63 -26.35
C SER A 65 -2.85 0.42 -25.78
N CYS A 66 -2.13 -0.66 -25.52
CA CYS A 66 -2.69 -1.96 -25.16
C CYS A 66 -3.79 -2.39 -26.12
N THR A 67 -3.63 -2.08 -27.41
CA THR A 67 -4.57 -2.47 -28.46
C THR A 67 -3.92 -3.46 -29.42
N GLY A 68 -4.71 -4.42 -29.88
CA GLY A 68 -4.26 -5.47 -30.81
C GLY A 68 -4.17 -6.84 -30.16
N LEU A 69 -4.68 -7.84 -30.88
CA LEU A 69 -4.81 -9.23 -30.41
C LEU A 69 -3.59 -10.11 -30.75
N ASN A 70 -2.63 -9.58 -31.52
CA ASN A 70 -1.45 -10.30 -31.94
C ASN A 70 -0.38 -10.33 -30.83
N GLY A 71 0.56 -11.28 -30.95
CA GLY A 71 1.65 -11.45 -29.98
C GLY A 71 2.63 -10.28 -29.86
N ASN A 72 2.52 -9.26 -30.71
CA ASN A 72 3.40 -8.10 -30.71
C ASN A 72 2.98 -7.02 -29.69
N ASN A 73 1.74 -7.08 -29.18
CA ASN A 73 1.30 -6.23 -28.09
C ASN A 73 1.83 -6.79 -26.76
N ALA A 74 2.66 -6.01 -26.06
CA ALA A 74 3.26 -6.40 -24.79
C ALA A 74 2.32 -6.23 -23.57
N CYS A 75 1.15 -5.62 -23.71
CA CYS A 75 0.16 -5.49 -22.63
C CYS A 75 -0.54 -6.81 -22.34
N ARG A 76 0.20 -7.79 -21.81
CA ARG A 76 -0.30 -9.16 -21.61
C ARG A 76 0.15 -9.70 -20.27
N MET A 77 -0.73 -10.43 -19.61
CA MET A 77 -0.43 -11.19 -18.40
C MET A 77 -0.86 -12.63 -18.64
N ALA A 78 0.07 -13.58 -18.51
CA ALA A 78 -0.16 -14.99 -18.82
C ALA A 78 0.11 -15.86 -17.60
N TRP A 79 -0.85 -16.72 -17.26
CA TRP A 79 -0.77 -17.64 -16.13
C TRP A 79 -0.86 -19.07 -16.67
N GLN A 80 -0.04 -19.97 -16.15
CA GLN A 80 -0.10 -21.39 -16.45
C GLN A 80 -0.37 -22.15 -15.16
N ALA A 81 -1.39 -23.01 -15.20
CA ALA A 81 -1.67 -23.89 -14.08
C ALA A 81 -0.59 -24.97 -13.97
N ASN A 82 -0.17 -25.27 -12.74
CA ASN A 82 0.69 -26.41 -12.49
C ASN A 82 -0.02 -27.69 -13.01
N ASN A 83 0.70 -28.54 -13.75
CA ASN A 83 0.20 -29.72 -14.49
C ASN A 83 -0.47 -29.47 -15.86
N ARG A 84 -0.42 -28.26 -16.44
CA ARG A 84 -0.74 -28.07 -17.86
C ARG A 84 0.51 -27.67 -18.61
N THR A 85 0.97 -28.53 -19.51
CA THR A 85 2.09 -28.22 -20.40
C THR A 85 1.52 -27.56 -21.67
N ASN A 86 2.04 -26.38 -22.01
CA ASN A 86 1.71 -25.63 -23.22
C ASN A 86 0.35 -24.95 -23.28
N GLU A 87 -0.45 -24.98 -22.21
CA GLU A 87 -1.70 -24.20 -22.11
C GLU A 87 -1.48 -22.97 -21.22
N TRP A 88 -1.98 -21.83 -21.68
CA TRP A 88 -1.80 -20.53 -21.03
C TRP A 88 -3.14 -19.81 -20.94
N LEU A 89 -3.47 -19.32 -19.76
CA LEU A 89 -4.53 -18.35 -19.58
C LEU A 89 -3.93 -16.96 -19.74
N VAL A 90 -4.30 -16.26 -20.81
CA VAL A 90 -3.70 -14.98 -21.19
C VAL A 90 -4.73 -13.86 -21.16
N TYR A 91 -4.49 -12.88 -20.29
CA TYR A 91 -5.14 -11.58 -20.34
C TYR A 91 -4.42 -10.72 -21.38
N LYS A 92 -5.10 -10.44 -22.49
CA LYS A 92 -4.65 -9.54 -23.56
C LYS A 92 -5.17 -8.13 -23.34
N ASN A 93 -4.51 -7.14 -23.94
CA ASN A 93 -4.87 -5.72 -23.82
C ASN A 93 -4.94 -5.27 -22.36
N PHE A 94 -4.11 -5.87 -21.51
CA PHE A 94 -4.21 -5.73 -20.07
C PHE A 94 -3.51 -4.46 -19.60
N TYR A 95 -4.25 -3.59 -18.94
CA TYR A 95 -3.69 -2.47 -18.18
C TYR A 95 -4.47 -2.26 -16.88
N MET A 96 -3.77 -1.77 -15.87
CA MET A 96 -4.32 -1.55 -14.54
C MET A 96 -3.70 -0.33 -13.88
N VAL A 97 -4.52 0.41 -13.13
CA VAL A 97 -4.08 1.35 -12.10
C VAL A 97 -4.73 0.94 -10.79
N LEU A 98 -3.92 0.84 -9.76
CA LEU A 98 -4.33 0.57 -8.38
C LEU A 98 -3.82 1.72 -7.51
N LYS A 99 -4.70 2.34 -6.72
CA LYS A 99 -4.33 3.35 -5.75
C LYS A 99 -4.83 2.98 -4.36
N LEU A 100 -3.96 3.12 -3.37
CA LEU A 100 -4.31 3.16 -1.95
C LEU A 100 -4.01 4.57 -1.47
N ASN A 101 -5.04 5.27 -1.01
CA ASN A 101 -4.93 6.64 -0.55
C ASN A 101 -4.97 6.65 0.98
N ASN A 102 -4.02 7.33 1.61
CA ASN A 102 -3.99 7.61 3.04
C ASN A 102 -4.08 6.36 3.95
N LEU A 103 -3.40 5.28 3.57
CA LEU A 103 -3.24 4.12 4.44
C LEU A 103 -2.33 4.49 5.62
N ARG A 104 -2.83 4.37 6.84
CA ARG A 104 -2.09 4.69 8.06
C ARG A 104 -1.60 3.42 8.76
N LEU A 105 -0.32 3.44 9.13
CA LEU A 105 0.35 2.43 9.93
C LEU A 105 0.74 3.06 11.27
N ASP A 106 0.10 2.61 12.35
CA ASP A 106 0.35 3.11 13.71
C ASP A 106 0.66 1.97 14.67
N ALA A 107 1.38 2.24 15.75
CA ALA A 107 1.45 1.34 16.90
C ALA A 107 0.21 1.49 17.79
N THR A 108 -0.30 0.38 18.33
CA THR A 108 -1.39 0.35 19.31
C THR A 108 -1.25 -0.87 20.23
N THR A 109 -2.16 -1.04 21.17
CA THR A 109 -2.37 -2.30 21.89
C THR A 109 -3.67 -2.96 21.45
N LEU A 110 -3.72 -4.29 21.55
CA LEU A 110 -4.97 -5.05 21.40
C LEU A 110 -5.95 -4.72 22.53
N PRO A 111 -7.27 -4.88 22.29
CA PRO A 111 -8.27 -4.76 23.35
C PRO A 111 -7.95 -5.68 24.54
N SER A 112 -8.31 -5.24 25.74
CA SER A 112 -8.18 -6.05 26.97
C SER A 112 -9.17 -7.22 27.03
N THR A 113 -10.18 -7.22 26.15
CA THR A 113 -11.30 -8.14 26.19
C THR A 113 -11.45 -8.81 24.83
N SER A 114 -11.54 -10.14 24.85
CA SER A 114 -11.72 -10.95 23.64
C SER A 114 -13.08 -10.68 23.00
N SER A 115 -13.13 -10.71 21.66
CA SER A 115 -14.42 -10.69 20.95
C SER A 115 -15.13 -12.05 21.08
N VAL A 116 -16.41 -12.09 20.69
CA VAL A 116 -17.19 -13.34 20.62
C VAL A 116 -16.66 -14.36 19.61
N TYR A 117 -15.74 -13.93 18.72
CA TYR A 117 -15.11 -14.75 17.69
C TYR A 117 -13.70 -15.22 18.08
N ALA A 118 -13.26 -14.96 19.32
CA ALA A 118 -11.95 -15.37 19.77
C ALA A 118 -11.83 -16.90 19.85
N ASP A 119 -10.72 -17.44 19.34
CA ASP A 119 -10.39 -18.86 19.38
C ASP A 119 -9.09 -19.08 20.15
N ALA A 120 -9.22 -19.60 21.37
CA ALA A 120 -8.08 -19.87 22.24
C ALA A 120 -7.17 -20.99 21.71
N ASN A 121 -7.66 -21.86 20.83
CA ASN A 121 -6.85 -22.96 20.28
C ASN A 121 -5.77 -22.47 19.31
N ARG A 122 -5.92 -21.26 18.75
CA ARG A 122 -4.88 -20.63 17.92
C ARG A 122 -3.60 -20.29 18.69
N PHE A 123 -3.70 -20.19 20.02
CA PHE A 123 -2.58 -19.87 20.91
C PHE A 123 -2.09 -21.09 21.69
N LYS A 124 -2.41 -22.29 21.21
CA LYS A 124 -1.92 -23.55 21.76
C LYS A 124 -0.91 -24.18 20.83
N ASP A 125 0.11 -24.81 21.40
CA ASP A 125 1.04 -25.65 20.65
C ASP A 125 0.44 -27.03 20.33
N SER A 126 1.24 -27.89 19.71
CA SER A 126 0.84 -29.26 19.36
C SER A 126 0.57 -30.16 20.57
N THR A 127 1.02 -29.77 21.77
CA THR A 127 0.77 -30.47 23.03
C THR A 127 -0.48 -29.94 23.76
N GLY A 128 -1.06 -28.85 23.25
CA GLY A 128 -2.20 -28.16 23.86
C GLY A 128 -1.81 -27.13 24.92
N ALA A 129 -0.51 -26.88 25.13
CA ALA A 129 -0.02 -25.88 26.07
C ALA A 129 -0.16 -24.48 25.46
N CYS A 130 -0.46 -23.47 26.30
CA CYS A 130 -0.59 -22.10 25.82
C CYS A 130 0.77 -21.52 25.45
N ILE A 131 0.91 -21.01 24.23
CA ILE A 131 2.08 -20.28 23.73
C ILE A 131 2.13 -18.88 24.37
N LEU A 132 0.96 -18.30 24.66
CA LEU A 132 0.78 -17.03 25.34
C LEU A 132 0.15 -17.23 26.72
N ALA A 133 0.46 -16.33 27.66
CA ALA A 133 -0.19 -16.33 28.97
C ALA A 133 -1.72 -16.33 28.84
N GLY A 134 -2.38 -17.32 29.44
CA GLY A 134 -3.84 -17.45 29.39
C GLY A 134 -4.42 -17.79 28.01
N CYS A 135 -3.61 -18.25 27.04
CA CYS A 135 -4.03 -18.54 25.67
C CYS A 135 -4.78 -17.34 25.02
N THR A 136 -4.33 -16.12 25.30
CA THR A 136 -4.96 -14.90 24.82
C THR A 136 -3.93 -13.84 24.43
N PRO A 137 -4.16 -13.07 23.36
CA PRO A 137 -3.30 -11.96 22.98
C PRO A 137 -3.76 -10.62 23.58
N ASN A 138 -4.72 -10.62 24.49
CA ASN A 138 -5.32 -9.39 25.01
C ASN A 138 -4.26 -8.45 25.62
N GLY A 139 -4.34 -7.17 25.24
CA GLY A 139 -3.40 -6.14 25.71
C GLY A 139 -2.00 -6.21 25.10
N LEU A 140 -1.69 -7.18 24.23
CA LEU A 140 -0.39 -7.22 23.56
C LEU A 140 -0.23 -6.04 22.58
N PRO A 141 1.00 -5.56 22.35
CA PRO A 141 1.28 -4.59 21.28
C PRO A 141 0.84 -5.12 19.90
N ALA A 142 0.33 -4.23 19.07
CA ALA A 142 -0.11 -4.51 17.72
C ALA A 142 0.22 -3.34 16.77
N LEU A 143 0.41 -3.68 15.50
CA LEU A 143 0.39 -2.74 14.40
C LEU A 143 -1.07 -2.51 13.98
N LYS A 144 -1.49 -1.26 13.91
CA LYS A 144 -2.80 -0.84 13.40
C LYS A 144 -2.64 -0.37 11.96
N LEU A 145 -3.40 -0.99 11.06
CA LEU A 145 -3.63 -0.52 9.70
C LEU A 145 -5.03 0.08 9.64
N SER A 146 -5.16 1.31 9.14
CA SER A 146 -6.45 2.00 8.99
C SER A 146 -6.39 3.02 7.87
N PHE A 147 -7.54 3.31 7.26
CA PHE A 147 -7.66 4.47 6.36
C PHE A 147 -8.09 5.72 7.12
N ALA A 148 -7.89 6.87 6.50
CA ALA A 148 -8.27 8.15 7.07
C ALA A 148 -9.70 8.49 6.66
N GLY A 149 -10.59 8.62 7.64
CA GLY A 149 -11.99 8.82 7.31
C GLY A 149 -12.89 8.51 8.50
N ASN A 150 -14.19 8.55 8.24
CA ASN A 150 -15.17 8.05 9.20
C ASN A 150 -16.38 7.49 8.47
N ALA A 151 -17.04 6.51 9.09
CA ALA A 151 -18.16 5.78 8.48
C ALA A 151 -19.42 6.61 8.16
N THR A 152 -19.42 7.92 8.40
CA THR A 152 -20.53 8.82 8.09
C THR A 152 -20.25 9.72 6.89
N THR A 153 -19.02 9.73 6.39
CA THR A 153 -18.61 10.48 5.20
C THR A 153 -18.01 9.49 4.20
N THR A 154 -18.26 9.70 2.90
CA THR A 154 -17.70 8.81 1.88
C THR A 154 -16.33 9.31 1.46
N GLU A 155 -15.31 8.49 1.70
CA GLU A 155 -13.94 8.73 1.29
C GLU A 155 -13.52 7.83 0.11
N VAL A 156 -12.37 8.14 -0.48
CA VAL A 156 -11.78 7.34 -1.55
C VAL A 156 -10.47 6.76 -1.07
N ASP A 157 -10.57 5.62 -0.38
CA ASP A 157 -9.42 4.92 0.20
C ASP A 157 -8.71 4.04 -0.83
N TYR A 158 -9.47 3.48 -1.75
CA TYR A 158 -8.99 2.55 -2.75
C TYR A 158 -9.57 2.90 -4.10
N GLU A 159 -8.70 2.95 -5.12
CA GLU A 159 -9.10 3.16 -6.50
C GLU A 159 -8.55 2.05 -7.38
N ILE A 160 -9.39 1.48 -8.23
CA ILE A 160 -8.97 0.50 -9.24
C ILE A 160 -9.56 0.80 -10.61
N LEU A 161 -8.68 0.83 -11.60
CA LEU A 161 -9.02 0.76 -13.01
C LEU A 161 -8.33 -0.49 -13.53
N ALA A 162 -9.10 -1.43 -14.09
CA ALA A 162 -8.53 -2.61 -14.72
C ALA A 162 -9.29 -2.92 -16.00
N ASN A 163 -8.56 -3.30 -17.04
CA ASN A 163 -9.15 -3.71 -18.31
C ASN A 163 -8.30 -4.83 -18.91
N GLY A 164 -8.95 -5.79 -19.56
CA GLY A 164 -8.30 -6.82 -20.34
C GLY A 164 -9.31 -7.77 -20.97
N VAL A 165 -8.83 -8.59 -21.88
CA VAL A 165 -9.63 -9.65 -22.51
C VAL A 165 -8.95 -10.99 -22.27
N LEU A 166 -9.69 -11.93 -21.70
CA LEU A 166 -9.23 -13.25 -21.38
C LEU A 166 -9.26 -14.16 -22.60
N SER A 167 -8.17 -14.88 -22.82
CA SER A 167 -8.02 -15.87 -23.89
C SER A 167 -7.24 -17.08 -23.40
N MET A 168 -7.53 -18.24 -23.98
CA MET A 168 -6.71 -19.44 -23.79
C MET A 168 -5.78 -19.58 -24.99
N GLU A 169 -4.50 -19.83 -24.73
CA GLU A 169 -3.50 -20.04 -25.77
C GLU A 169 -2.78 -21.37 -25.58
N VAL A 170 -2.58 -22.10 -26.67
CA VAL A 170 -1.89 -23.39 -26.67
C VAL A 170 -0.60 -23.25 -27.47
N SER A 171 0.57 -23.24 -26.82
CA SER A 171 1.88 -23.21 -27.49
C SER A 171 3.03 -23.66 -26.60
N ALA A 172 4.06 -24.26 -27.23
CA ALA A 172 5.28 -24.75 -26.58
C ALA A 172 6.30 -23.65 -26.26
N ALA A 173 6.22 -22.49 -26.93
CA ALA A 173 7.20 -21.40 -26.81
C ALA A 173 6.81 -20.31 -25.79
N GLY A 174 5.74 -20.52 -25.02
CA GLY A 174 5.22 -19.52 -24.08
C GLY A 174 4.43 -18.42 -24.79
N TYR A 175 3.13 -18.33 -24.47
CA TYR A 175 2.24 -17.17 -24.66
C TYR A 175 2.22 -16.40 -26.00
N SER A 176 2.85 -16.89 -27.07
CA SER A 176 3.15 -16.09 -28.27
C SER A 176 2.69 -16.78 -29.55
N ALA A 177 1.54 -16.35 -30.09
CA ALA A 177 1.25 -16.27 -31.54
C ALA A 177 -0.25 -16.05 -31.83
N SER A 178 -1.15 -16.37 -30.90
CA SER A 178 -2.57 -16.43 -31.22
C SER A 178 -3.17 -15.03 -31.43
N THR A 179 -3.78 -14.81 -32.60
CA THR A 179 -4.61 -13.63 -32.88
C THR A 179 -6.07 -13.83 -32.44
N ASN A 180 -6.37 -14.92 -31.71
CA ASN A 180 -7.73 -15.20 -31.29
C ASN A 180 -8.29 -14.02 -30.49
N PRO A 181 -9.50 -13.55 -30.83
CA PRO A 181 -10.24 -12.65 -29.96
C PRO A 181 -10.49 -13.37 -28.64
N GLY A 182 -10.26 -12.68 -27.53
CA GLY A 182 -10.53 -13.27 -26.23
C GLY A 182 -12.01 -13.57 -26.06
N TYR A 183 -12.31 -14.59 -25.27
CA TYR A 183 -13.66 -15.14 -25.11
C TYR A 183 -14.47 -14.39 -24.04
N ASN A 184 -13.80 -13.64 -23.17
CA ASN A 184 -14.44 -12.85 -22.10
C ASN A 184 -13.66 -11.55 -21.86
N GLY A 185 -14.35 -10.42 -21.76
CA GLY A 185 -13.76 -9.14 -21.38
C GLY A 185 -13.95 -8.88 -19.89
N PHE A 186 -12.89 -8.42 -19.22
CA PHE A 186 -12.94 -7.99 -17.83
C PHE A 186 -12.65 -6.49 -17.76
N ARG A 187 -13.55 -5.74 -17.14
CA ARG A 187 -13.35 -4.33 -16.85
C ARG A 187 -13.84 -4.02 -15.45
N VAL A 188 -12.98 -3.40 -14.66
CA VAL A 188 -13.33 -2.77 -13.39
C VAL A 188 -13.13 -1.28 -13.54
N ALA A 189 -14.24 -0.57 -13.47
CA ALA A 189 -14.36 0.87 -13.65
C ALA A 189 -15.65 1.30 -12.96
N ASP A 190 -15.70 2.54 -12.50
CA ASP A 190 -16.97 3.16 -12.12
C ASP A 190 -17.80 3.40 -13.40
N SER A 191 -19.11 3.29 -13.30
CA SER A 191 -20.07 3.50 -14.40
C SER A 191 -21.17 4.48 -14.01
N ASN A 192 -20.84 5.53 -13.26
CA ASN A 192 -21.80 6.58 -12.96
C ASN A 192 -22.09 7.47 -14.20
N GLY A 193 -22.84 6.89 -15.16
CA GLY A 193 -23.15 7.46 -16.47
C GLY A 193 -22.98 6.45 -17.61
N ALA A 194 -23.70 6.66 -18.72
CA ALA A 194 -23.55 5.86 -19.95
C ALA A 194 -22.06 5.74 -20.29
N TYR A 195 -21.60 4.53 -20.63
CA TYR A 195 -20.22 4.31 -21.06
C TYR A 195 -19.82 5.31 -22.15
N VAL A 196 -19.09 6.37 -21.76
CA VAL A 196 -18.52 7.30 -22.73
C VAL A 196 -17.19 6.70 -23.15
N SER A 197 -17.14 6.23 -24.41
CA SER A 197 -15.88 5.80 -25.03
C SER A 197 -14.81 6.86 -24.82
N GLY A 198 -13.70 6.49 -24.18
CA GLY A 198 -12.58 7.40 -23.89
C GLY A 198 -12.50 7.95 -22.46
N GLN A 199 -13.49 7.69 -21.59
CA GLN A 199 -13.36 8.00 -20.16
C GLN A 199 -13.02 6.74 -19.35
N ASN A 200 -11.85 6.76 -18.71
CA ASN A 200 -11.42 5.77 -17.74
C ASN A 200 -11.90 6.20 -16.35
N LEU A 201 -13.14 5.85 -16.02
CA LEU A 201 -13.69 6.07 -14.69
C LEU A 201 -13.16 4.98 -13.76
N THR A 202 -12.38 5.36 -12.76
CA THR A 202 -11.80 4.43 -11.77
C THR A 202 -12.87 4.01 -10.78
N ALA A 203 -13.00 2.71 -10.49
CA ALA A 203 -13.85 2.24 -9.41
C ALA A 203 -13.25 2.67 -8.07
N LYS A 204 -14.10 3.13 -7.16
CA LYS A 204 -13.71 3.69 -5.87
C LYS A 204 -14.32 2.86 -4.75
N ILE A 205 -13.54 2.59 -3.71
CA ILE A 205 -13.95 1.85 -2.53
C ILE A 205 -13.58 2.67 -1.31
N ASP A 206 -14.53 2.76 -0.39
CA ASP A 206 -14.41 3.35 0.93
C ASP A 206 -14.26 2.23 1.97
N ILE A 207 -13.23 2.30 2.81
CA ILE A 207 -12.86 1.24 3.77
C ILE A 207 -12.77 1.83 5.16
N ASP A 208 -13.88 1.70 5.89
CA ASP A 208 -13.92 2.05 7.30
C ASP A 208 -13.31 1.01 8.23
N GLY A 209 -12.77 1.53 9.32
CA GLY A 209 -12.32 0.75 10.46
C GLY A 209 -10.82 0.54 10.48
N ARG A 210 -10.40 -0.58 11.08
CA ARG A 210 -8.99 -0.87 11.30
C ARG A 210 -8.72 -2.36 11.39
N VAL A 211 -7.55 -2.76 10.92
CA VAL A 211 -6.99 -4.08 11.12
C VAL A 211 -5.88 -3.98 12.16
N LEU A 212 -5.90 -4.87 13.14
CA LEU A 212 -4.84 -4.99 14.13
C LEU A 212 -4.03 -6.25 13.82
N VAL A 213 -2.75 -6.08 13.53
CA VAL A 213 -1.80 -7.16 13.29
C VAL A 213 -0.89 -7.27 14.50
N TYR A 214 -0.80 -8.46 15.07
CA TYR A 214 0.06 -8.76 16.19
C TYR A 214 0.81 -10.06 15.91
N GLY A 215 1.98 -10.21 16.53
CA GLY A 215 2.79 -11.42 16.47
C GLY A 215 3.05 -11.96 17.87
N PHE A 216 3.25 -13.27 17.97
CA PHE A 216 3.65 -13.99 19.18
C PHE A 216 4.52 -15.19 18.81
#